data_AF-A0A7S1MTS0-F1
#
_entry.id   AF-A0A7S1MTS0-F1
#
_cell.length_a   1.000
_cell.length_b   1.000
_cell.length_c   1.000
_cell.angle_alpha   90.00
_cell.angle_beta   90.00
_cell.angle_gamma   90.00
#
_symmetry.space_group_name_H-M   'P 1'
#
loop_
_entity.id
_entity.type
_entity.pdbx_description
1 polymer ?
#
loop_
_entity_poly.entity_id
_entity_poly.type
_entity_poly.pdbx_seq_one_letter_code
_entity_poly.pdbx_strand_id
1 'polypeptide(L)'
;YFKNSLYKILDKDGKFLSKNYSDASGDAKKGKDKKGTTSHMQNRRELTAWSQLLDYLKKNNLLPTIVFSFSKRKCEDAATSLASSDLNTASEKSEVHVFVEHSFNRLTPGDR
;
A
#
# COMPACT_ATOMS: atom_id res chain seq x y z
N TYR A 1 0.72 6.98 5.73
CA TYR A 1 -0.57 7.14 6.43
C TYR A 1 -0.37 6.76 7.87
N PHE A 2 -0.18 7.74 8.75
CA PHE A 2 0.01 7.47 10.19
C PHE A 2 -1.28 7.91 10.89
N LYS A 3 -1.92 7.01 11.64
CA LYS A 3 -3.14 7.31 12.41
C LYS A 3 -4.23 8.03 11.61
N ASN A 4 -4.46 7.62 10.37
CA ASN A 4 -5.52 8.21 9.54
C ASN A 4 -5.29 9.65 9.04
N SER A 5 -4.05 10.16 9.12
CA SER A 5 -3.71 11.51 8.69
C SER A 5 -2.90 11.54 7.39
N LEU A 6 -3.36 12.34 6.43
CA LEU A 6 -2.65 12.72 5.20
C LEU A 6 -2.45 14.25 5.21
N TYR A 7 -1.22 14.70 5.06
CA TYR A 7 -0.87 16.13 5.09
C TYR A 7 -0.47 16.58 3.69
N LYS A 8 -1.25 17.49 3.09
CA LYS A 8 -0.86 18.12 1.82
C LYS A 8 0.27 19.12 2.09
N ILE A 9 1.50 18.78 1.71
CA ILE A 9 2.68 19.64 1.91
C ILE A 9 3.03 20.49 0.69
N LEU A 10 2.47 20.14 -0.48
CA LEU A 10 2.61 20.84 -1.74
C LEU A 10 1.24 20.88 -2.39
N ASP A 11 0.83 22.03 -2.93
CA ASP A 11 -0.40 22.11 -3.74
C ASP A 11 -0.11 21.87 -5.23
N LYS A 12 -1.19 21.89 -6.03
CA LYS A 12 -1.14 21.66 -7.47
C LYS A 12 -0.33 22.72 -8.23
N ASP A 13 -0.14 23.89 -7.64
CA ASP A 13 0.58 25.02 -8.24
C ASP A 13 2.07 25.03 -7.80
N GLY A 14 2.51 23.98 -7.09
CA GLY A 14 3.88 23.84 -6.60
C GLY A 14 4.18 24.70 -5.37
N LYS A 15 3.17 25.27 -4.71
CA LYS A 15 3.38 26.06 -3.49
C LYS A 15 3.56 25.14 -2.30
N PHE A 16 4.70 25.30 -1.63
CA PHE A 16 4.99 24.58 -0.39
C PHE A 16 4.14 25.11 0.78
N LEU A 17 3.52 24.19 1.50
CA LEU A 17 2.64 24.48 2.63
C LEU A 17 3.38 24.21 3.95
N SER A 18 4.25 25.14 4.34
CA SER A 18 5.16 25.00 5.50
C SER A 18 4.44 24.63 6.81
N LYS A 19 3.23 25.16 7.02
CA LYS A 19 2.40 24.83 8.19
C LYS A 19 2.09 23.33 8.24
N ASN A 20 1.61 22.77 7.13
CA ASN A 20 1.22 21.36 7.05
C ASN A 20 2.43 20.44 7.21
N TYR A 21 3.60 20.85 6.70
CA TYR A 21 4.84 20.13 6.91
C TYR A 21 5.28 20.13 8.39
N SER A 22 5.17 21.28 9.07
CA SER A 22 5.45 21.40 10.50
C SER A 22 4.52 20.52 11.34
N ASP A 23 3.22 20.54 11.03
CA ASP A 23 2.20 19.71 11.69
C ASP A 23 2.51 18.21 11.51
N ALA A 24 2.80 17.77 10.28
CA ALA A 24 3.19 16.39 9.97
C ALA A 24 4.48 15.96 10.71
N SER A 25 5.48 16.85 10.77
CA SER A 25 6.76 16.60 11.44
C SER A 25 6.58 16.48 12.96
N GLY A 26 5.68 17.27 13.54
CA GLY A 26 5.33 17.20 14.95
C GLY A 26 4.73 15.84 15.31
N ASP A 27 3.77 15.35 14.51
CA ASP A 27 3.09 14.09 14.79
C ASP A 27 3.97 12.86 14.55
N ALA A 28 4.86 12.90 13.55
CA ALA A 28 5.85 11.85 13.34
C ALA A 28 6.82 11.69 14.53
N LYS A 29 7.18 12.80 15.20
CA LYS A 29 8.03 12.77 16.41
C LYS A 29 7.31 12.18 17.61
N LYS A 30 6.00 12.45 17.77
CA LYS A 30 5.17 11.87 18.84
C LYS A 30 4.98 10.36 18.67
N GLY A 31 5.01 9.85 17.45
CA GLY A 31 4.85 8.41 17.16
C GLY A 31 6.05 7.53 17.52
N LYS A 32 7.22 8.11 17.84
CA LYS A 32 8.42 7.38 18.30
C LYS A 32 8.38 7.16 19.82
N ASP A 33 7.38 6.44 20.31
CA ASP A 33 7.40 5.97 21.70
C ASP A 33 8.55 4.98 21.90
N LYS A 34 9.40 5.28 22.90
CA LYS A 34 10.67 4.63 23.25
C LYS A 34 10.50 3.21 23.84
N LYS A 35 9.91 2.26 23.13
CA LYS A 35 9.86 0.85 23.61
C LYS A 35 10.23 -0.13 22.51
N GLY A 36 11.34 -0.85 22.73
CA GLY A 36 11.83 -1.93 21.88
C GLY A 36 10.70 -2.90 21.55
N THR A 37 10.19 -2.78 20.34
CA THR A 37 9.09 -3.61 19.86
C THR A 37 9.73 -4.83 19.18
N THR A 38 9.37 -6.04 19.62
CA THR A 38 9.82 -7.26 18.96
C THR A 38 9.35 -7.28 17.50
N SER A 39 10.18 -7.82 16.59
CA SER A 39 9.91 -7.88 15.14
C SER A 39 8.49 -8.36 14.80
N HIS A 40 7.97 -9.32 15.56
CA HIS A 40 6.65 -9.89 15.36
C HIS A 40 5.48 -8.91 15.63
N MET A 41 5.66 -7.98 16.58
CA MET A 41 4.67 -6.96 16.91
C MET A 41 4.78 -5.75 15.98
N GLN A 42 5.93 -5.57 15.32
CA GLN A 42 6.10 -4.60 14.25
C GLN A 42 5.38 -5.03 12.96
N ASN A 43 5.51 -6.30 12.56
CA ASN A 43 4.79 -6.84 11.40
C ASN A 43 3.27 -6.70 11.53
N ARG A 44 2.69 -6.98 12.70
CA ARG A 44 1.24 -6.81 12.91
C ARG A 44 0.75 -5.37 12.74
N ARG A 45 1.56 -4.38 13.14
CA ARG A 45 1.22 -2.96 12.94
C ARG A 45 1.25 -2.57 11.46
N GLU A 46 2.18 -3.13 10.69
CA GLU A 46 2.27 -2.90 9.25
C GLU A 46 1.06 -3.50 8.50
N LEU A 47 0.63 -4.72 8.86
CA LEU A 47 -0.58 -5.35 8.29
C LEU A 47 -1.84 -4.48 8.47
N THR A 48 -2.08 -3.96 9.67
CA THR A 48 -3.23 -3.08 9.95
C THR A 48 -3.12 -1.73 9.22
N ALA A 49 -1.91 -1.25 8.93
CA ALA A 49 -1.71 -0.01 8.19
C ALA A 49 -2.05 -0.13 6.70
N TRP A 50 -1.81 -1.30 6.09
CA TRP A 50 -2.09 -1.54 4.67
C TRP A 50 -3.59 -1.61 4.36
N SER A 51 -4.38 -2.31 5.17
CA SER A 51 -5.83 -2.38 4.97
C SER A 51 -6.50 -1.01 5.13
N GLN A 52 -6.12 -0.24 6.16
CA GLN A 52 -6.62 1.13 6.36
C GLN A 52 -6.24 2.07 5.22
N LEU A 53 -5.02 1.95 4.68
CA LEU A 53 -4.59 2.71 3.52
C LEU A 53 -5.41 2.34 2.28
N LEU A 54 -5.62 1.04 2.04
CA LEU A 54 -6.38 0.57 0.89
C LEU A 54 -7.84 1.04 0.95
N ASP A 55 -8.47 0.98 2.13
CA ASP A 55 -9.82 1.50 2.35
C ASP A 55 -9.92 3.00 2.07
N TYR A 56 -8.92 3.78 2.50
CA TYR A 56 -8.84 5.20 2.18
C TYR A 56 -8.74 5.44 0.68
N LEU A 57 -7.86 4.71 -0.02
CA LEU A 57 -7.69 4.86 -1.47
C LEU A 57 -8.97 4.51 -2.23
N LYS A 58 -9.65 3.42 -1.86
CA LYS A 58 -10.96 3.02 -2.41
C LYS A 58 -12.01 4.11 -2.22
N LYS A 59 -12.22 4.57 -0.98
CA LYS A 59 -13.25 5.55 -0.63
C LYS A 59 -13.09 6.89 -1.35
N ASN A 60 -11.86 7.25 -1.71
CA ASN A 60 -11.56 8.52 -2.36
C ASN A 60 -11.34 8.37 -3.88
N ASN A 61 -11.64 7.22 -4.48
CA ASN A 61 -11.40 6.95 -5.90
C ASN A 61 -9.96 7.23 -6.36
N LEU A 62 -8.98 6.82 -5.53
CA LEU A 62 -7.54 7.01 -5.78
C LEU A 62 -6.86 5.75 -6.36
N LEU A 63 -7.64 4.76 -6.77
CA LEU A 63 -7.16 3.58 -7.50
C LEU A 63 -7.19 3.85 -9.01
N PRO A 64 -6.23 3.32 -9.80
CA PRO A 64 -5.11 2.46 -9.38
C PRO A 64 -4.00 3.23 -8.64
N THR A 65 -3.27 2.54 -7.75
CA THR A 65 -2.14 3.11 -6.99
C THR A 65 -0.88 2.25 -7.13
N ILE A 66 0.29 2.89 -7.22
CA ILE A 66 1.60 2.23 -7.21
C ILE A 66 2.26 2.44 -5.85
N VAL A 67 2.75 1.35 -5.25
CA VAL A 67 3.50 1.37 -3.99
C VAL A 67 4.98 1.14 -4.28
N PHE A 68 5.83 2.06 -3.85
CA PHE A 68 7.28 1.96 -3.99
C PHE A 68 7.94 1.40 -2.73
N SER A 69 8.90 0.50 -2.91
CA SER A 69 9.77 -0.02 -1.86
C SER A 69 11.16 -0.28 -2.42
N PHE A 70 12.19 0.01 -1.61
CA PHE A 70 13.58 -0.27 -1.93
C PHE A 70 14.03 -1.69 -1.52
N SER A 71 13.08 -2.60 -1.24
CA SER A 71 13.35 -3.98 -0.86
C SER A 71 12.33 -4.91 -1.50
N LYS A 72 12.83 -5.92 -2.24
CA LYS A 72 12.00 -6.97 -2.87
C LYS A 72 11.12 -7.67 -1.83
N ARG A 73 11.73 -8.12 -0.73
CA ARG A 73 11.01 -8.76 0.39
C ARG A 73 9.87 -7.90 0.93
N LYS A 74 10.09 -6.59 1.09
CA LYS A 74 9.01 -5.70 1.55
C LYS A 74 7.88 -5.54 0.54
N CYS A 75 8.16 -5.65 -0.76
CA CYS A 75 7.09 -5.68 -1.77
C CYS A 75 6.23 -6.93 -1.60
N GLU A 76 6.85 -8.09 -1.38
CA GLU A 76 6.16 -9.37 -1.15
C GLU A 76 5.34 -9.35 0.14
N ASP A 77 5.92 -8.84 1.24
CA ASP A 77 5.24 -8.70 2.53
C ASP A 77 3.99 -7.80 2.40
N ALA A 78 4.11 -6.67 1.69
CA ALA A 78 2.99 -5.77 1.43
C ALA A 78 1.92 -6.43 0.56
N ALA A 79 2.28 -7.14 -0.51
CA ALA A 79 1.32 -7.86 -1.35
C ALA A 79 0.58 -8.95 -0.56
N THR A 80 1.31 -9.72 0.25
CA THR A 80 0.74 -10.76 1.12
C THR A 80 -0.21 -10.16 2.16
N SER A 81 0.11 -8.98 2.70
CA SER A 81 -0.76 -8.29 3.66
C SER A 81 -2.13 -7.91 3.09
N LEU A 82 -2.23 -7.76 1.77
CA LEU A 82 -3.44 -7.38 1.05
C LEU A 82 -4.15 -8.57 0.41
N ALA A 83 -3.68 -9.82 0.61
CA ALA A 83 -4.22 -11.00 -0.04
C ALA A 83 -5.71 -11.28 0.26
N SER A 84 -6.22 -10.80 1.41
CA SER A 84 -7.65 -10.90 1.75
C SER A 84 -8.51 -9.82 1.11
N SER A 85 -7.91 -8.83 0.44
CA SER A 85 -8.62 -7.72 -0.18
C SER A 85 -8.95 -8.03 -1.62
N ASP A 86 -10.24 -8.06 -1.93
CA ASP A 86 -10.71 -8.16 -3.30
C ASP A 86 -10.89 -6.76 -3.91
N LEU A 87 -10.23 -6.52 -5.04
CA LEU A 87 -10.28 -5.26 -5.79
C LEU A 87 -11.02 -5.40 -7.12
N ASN A 88 -11.27 -6.63 -7.55
CA ASN A 88 -11.79 -6.92 -8.87
C ASN A 88 -13.24 -7.38 -8.75
N THR A 89 -14.07 -6.92 -9.67
CA THR A 89 -15.38 -7.50 -9.94
C THR A 89 -15.24 -8.92 -10.50
N ALA A 90 -16.34 -9.68 -10.51
CA ALA A 90 -16.36 -11.02 -11.09
C ALA A 90 -15.96 -11.03 -12.58
N SER A 91 -16.33 -9.99 -13.34
CA SER A 91 -15.95 -9.85 -14.76
C SER A 91 -14.44 -9.65 -14.91
N GLU A 92 -13.87 -8.70 -14.17
CA GLU A 92 -12.43 -8.42 -14.21
C GLU A 92 -11.60 -9.64 -13.79
N LYS A 93 -12.08 -10.44 -12.82
CA LYS A 93 -11.44 -11.71 -12.46
C LYS A 93 -11.46 -12.71 -13.61
N SER A 94 -12.56 -12.81 -14.34
CA SER A 94 -12.66 -13.70 -15.50
C SER A 94 -11.69 -13.25 -16.60
N GLU A 95 -11.63 -11.96 -16.88
CA GLU A 95 -10.70 -11.38 -17.86
C GLU A 95 -9.24 -11.64 -17.48
N VAL A 96 -8.88 -11.40 -16.21
CA VAL A 96 -7.53 -11.70 -15.69
C VAL A 96 -7.21 -13.18 -15.81
N HIS A 97 -8.15 -14.07 -15.44
CA HIS A 97 -7.95 -15.51 -15.54
C HIS A 97 -7.66 -15.94 -16.98
N VAL A 98 -8.49 -15.50 -17.93
CA VAL A 98 -8.32 -15.78 -19.36
C VAL A 98 -6.98 -15.24 -19.85
N PHE A 99 -6.60 -14.01 -19.50
CA PHE A 99 -5.32 -13.42 -19.89
C PHE A 99 -4.11 -14.22 -19.37
N VAL A 100 -4.17 -14.65 -18.12
CA VAL A 100 -3.10 -15.41 -17.46
C VAL A 100 -2.99 -16.81 -18.07
N GLU A 101 -4.10 -17.52 -18.27
CA GLU A 101 -4.17 -18.82 -18.97
C GLU A 101 -3.55 -18.73 -20.37
N HIS A 102 -3.96 -17.76 -21.18
CA HIS A 102 -3.40 -17.54 -22.51
C HIS A 102 -1.90 -17.24 -22.46
N SER A 103 -1.42 -16.60 -21.39
CA SER A 103 -0.01 -16.27 -21.21
C SER A 103 0.84 -17.48 -20.83
N PHE A 104 0.35 -18.32 -19.91
CA PHE A 104 1.01 -19.57 -19.55
C PHE A 104 1.02 -20.58 -20.68
N ASN A 105 -0.02 -20.61 -21.53
CA ASN A 105 -0.06 -21.50 -22.68
C ASN A 105 1.03 -21.22 -23.72
N ARG A 106 1.62 -20.03 -23.72
CA ARG A 106 2.77 -19.69 -24.59
C ARG A 106 4.12 -20.14 -24.02
N LEU A 107 4.18 -20.56 -22.75
CA LEU A 107 5.40 -21.08 -22.15
C LEU A 107 5.62 -22.54 -22.55
N THR A 108 6.88 -22.96 -22.55
CA THR A 108 7.25 -24.37 -22.74
C THR A 108 6.69 -25.21 -21.58
N PRO A 109 6.48 -26.53 -21.75
CA PRO A 109 5.99 -27.38 -20.67
C PRO A 109 6.88 -27.41 -19.41
N GLY A 110 8.18 -27.09 -19.53
CA GLY A 110 9.10 -27.06 -18.39
C GLY A 110 9.06 -25.76 -17.59
N ASP A 111 8.59 -24.66 -18.19
CA ASP A 111 8.53 -23.32 -17.59
C ASP A 111 7.10 -22.93 -17.15
N ARG A 112 6.11 -23.73 -17.54
CA ARG A 112 4.70 -23.55 -17.15
C ARG A 112 4.48 -24.01 -15.72
#